data_AF-A0A417YXB4-F1
#
_entry.id   AF-A0A417YXB4-F1
#
_cell.length_a   1.000
_cell.length_b   1.000
_cell.length_c   1.000
_cell.angle_alpha   90.00
_cell.angle_beta   90.00
_cell.angle_gamma   90.00
#
_symmetry.space_group_name_H-M   'P 1'
#
loop_
_entity.id
_entity.type
_entity.pdbx_description
1 polymer ?
#
loop_
_entity_poly.entity_id
_entity_poly.type
_entity_poly.pdbx_seq_one_letter_code
_entity_poly.pdbx_strand_id
1 'polypeptide(L)'
;MNDLQDKYYRNLLDEYRKIWNHRLLAVPKGKSSEFALKEAIRRELLDENSHPRTRKDVFTKFYQAVKRIAESEISSEAKVQLINLHTEKMEQLI
;
A
#
# COMPACT_ATOMS: atom_id res chain seq x y z
N MET A 1 19.60 1.53 -7.07
CA MET A 1 18.24 1.22 -7.57
C MET A 1 18.25 1.49 -9.07
N ASN A 2 17.81 0.54 -9.91
CA ASN A 2 17.75 0.78 -11.36
C ASN A 2 16.59 1.74 -11.67
N ASP A 3 16.77 2.62 -12.65
CA ASP A 3 15.80 3.65 -13.07
C ASP A 3 14.43 3.04 -13.43
N LEU A 4 14.44 1.86 -14.08
CA LEU A 4 13.22 1.11 -14.41
C LEU A 4 12.43 0.69 -13.17
N GLN A 5 13.12 0.31 -12.10
CA GLN A 5 12.49 -0.14 -10.86
C GLN A 5 11.90 1.03 -10.07
N ASP A 6 12.60 2.17 -10.04
CA ASP A 6 12.03 3.38 -9.43
C ASP A 6 10.78 3.85 -10.20
N LYS A 7 10.83 3.86 -11.54
CA LYS A 7 9.67 4.18 -12.38
C LYS A 7 8.48 3.24 -12.13
N TYR A 8 8.73 1.94 -12.02
CA TYR A 8 7.71 0.95 -11.68
C TYR A 8 7.01 1.30 -10.36
N TYR A 9 7.77 1.51 -9.28
CA TYR A 9 7.19 1.82 -7.98
C TYR A 9 6.54 3.19 -7.90
N ARG A 10 7.02 4.17 -8.69
CA ARG A 10 6.35 5.47 -8.82
C ARG A 10 4.96 5.33 -9.40
N ASN A 11 4.84 4.61 -10.52
CA ASN A 11 3.55 4.36 -11.15
C ASN A 11 2.60 3.63 -10.19
N LEU A 12 3.09 2.61 -9.51
CA LEU A 12 2.27 1.82 -8.59
C LEU A 12 1.85 2.62 -7.35
N LEU A 13 2.72 3.49 -6.84
CA LEU A 13 2.39 4.42 -5.76
C LEU A 13 1.34 5.45 -6.20
N ASP A 14 1.38 5.90 -7.45
CA ASP A 14 0.37 6.81 -7.99
C ASP A 14 -0.99 6.12 -8.17
N GLU A 15 -1.03 4.86 -8.60
CA GLU A 15 -2.26 4.05 -8.58
C GLU A 15 -2.79 3.84 -7.16
N TYR A 16 -1.91 3.50 -6.21
CA TYR A 16 -2.29 3.35 -4.80
C TYR A 16 -2.90 4.64 -4.24
N ARG A 17 -2.36 5.82 -4.58
CA ARG A 17 -2.92 7.13 -4.18
C ARG A 17 -4.32 7.40 -4.72
N LYS A 18 -4.73 6.78 -5.83
CA LYS A 18 -6.12 6.91 -6.34
C LYS A 18 -7.12 6.16 -5.45
N ILE A 19 -6.67 5.10 -4.78
CA ILE A 19 -7.51 4.28 -3.91
C ILE A 19 -7.63 4.90 -2.50
N TRP A 20 -6.53 5.46 -1.98
CA TRP A 20 -6.47 6.07 -0.65
C TRP A 20 -6.32 7.60 -0.74
N ASN A 21 -7.36 8.35 -0.35
CA ASN A 21 -7.36 9.82 -0.38
C ASN A 21 -6.23 10.45 0.49
N HIS A 22 -5.30 11.12 -0.18
CA HIS A 22 -4.27 12.14 0.20
C HIS A 22 -3.66 12.30 1.62
N ARG A 23 -2.39 12.77 1.58
CA ARG A 23 -1.44 13.32 2.60
C ARG A 23 -0.43 12.37 3.26
N LEU A 24 -0.76 11.13 3.60
CA LEU A 24 0.20 10.23 4.27
C LEU A 24 1.18 9.51 3.32
N LEU A 25 0.95 9.61 2.01
CA LEU A 25 1.68 8.87 0.98
C LEU A 25 2.76 9.71 0.28
N ALA A 26 3.16 10.84 0.86
CA ALA A 26 4.31 11.59 0.37
C ALA A 26 5.56 10.73 0.49
N VAL A 27 6.40 10.71 -0.55
CA VAL A 27 7.70 10.04 -0.47
C VAL A 27 8.57 10.86 0.49
N PRO A 28 8.99 10.30 1.64
CA PRO A 28 9.82 11.04 2.59
C PRO A 28 11.13 11.48 1.93
N LYS A 29 11.66 12.65 2.31
CA LYS A 29 12.91 13.18 1.75
C LYS A 29 14.03 12.15 1.88
N GLY A 30 14.68 11.82 0.76
CA GLY A 30 15.76 10.83 0.71
C GLY A 30 15.32 9.36 0.73
N LYS A 31 14.01 9.07 0.57
CA LYS A 31 13.49 7.71 0.42
C LYS A 31 13.00 7.46 -1.01
N SER A 32 12.94 6.19 -1.40
CA SER A 32 12.41 5.75 -2.70
C SER A 32 10.89 5.61 -2.69
N SER A 33 10.30 5.57 -3.89
CA SER A 33 8.86 5.31 -4.06
C SER A 33 8.47 3.91 -3.59
N GLU A 34 9.37 2.94 -3.76
CA GLU A 34 9.23 1.60 -3.18
C GLU A 34 9.06 1.65 -1.67
N PHE A 35 9.96 2.37 -0.98
CA PHE A 35 9.91 2.49 0.47
C PHE A 35 8.59 3.13 0.90
N ALA A 36 8.20 4.23 0.24
CA ALA A 36 6.96 4.93 0.56
C ALA A 36 5.73 4.03 0.39
N LEU A 37 5.65 3.27 -0.70
CA LEU A 37 4.55 2.34 -0.95
C LEU A 37 4.53 1.20 0.07
N LYS A 38 5.65 0.51 0.29
CA LYS A 38 5.72 -0.61 1.23
C LYS A 38 5.45 -0.18 2.67
N GLU A 39 5.88 1.01 3.06
CA GLU A 39 5.59 1.58 4.38
C GLU A 39 4.12 1.97 4.52
N ALA A 40 3.51 2.54 3.47
CA ALA A 40 2.08 2.81 3.45
C ALA A 40 1.24 1.55 3.63
N ILE A 41 1.58 0.48 2.90
CA ILE A 41 0.92 -0.82 3.02
C ILE A 41 1.08 -1.37 4.45
N ARG A 42 2.29 -1.32 5.02
CA ARG A 42 2.54 -1.77 6.41
C ARG A 42 1.65 -1.02 7.40
N ARG A 43 1.57 0.30 7.30
CA ARG A 43 0.74 1.14 8.18
C ARG A 43 -0.74 0.87 8.03
N GLU A 44 -1.21 0.63 6.80
CA GLU A 44 -2.58 0.21 6.54
C GLU A 44 -2.85 -1.16 7.20
N LEU A 45 -1.99 -2.16 6.99
CA LEU A 45 -2.19 -3.50 7.55
C LEU A 45 -2.18 -3.52 9.08
N LEU A 46 -1.34 -2.70 9.71
CA LEU A 46 -1.30 -2.56 11.17
C LEU A 46 -2.31 -1.55 11.72
N ASP A 47 -3.13 -0.97 10.84
CA ASP A 47 -4.15 0.04 11.18
C ASP A 47 -3.60 1.17 12.06
N GLU A 48 -2.37 1.60 11.74
CA GLU A 48 -1.61 2.59 12.52
C GLU A 48 -2.22 3.99 12.46
N ASN A 49 -3.00 4.27 11.41
CA ASN A 49 -3.69 5.55 11.23
C ASN A 49 -4.99 5.64 12.06
N SER A 50 -5.47 4.52 12.59
CA SER A 50 -6.66 4.47 13.46
C SER A 50 -6.28 4.74 14.91
N HIS A 51 -7.22 5.30 15.68
CA HIS A 51 -7.03 5.48 17.12
C HIS A 51 -6.77 4.12 17.78
N PRO A 52 -5.84 3.99 18.76
CA PRO A 52 -5.46 2.70 19.34
C PRO A 52 -6.63 1.83 19.83
N ARG A 53 -7.70 2.46 20.32
CA ARG A 53 -8.92 1.79 20.81
C ARG A 53 -9.81 1.17 19.72
N THR A 54 -9.69 1.61 18.48
CA THR A 54 -10.53 1.14 17.36
C THR A 54 -9.71 0.36 16.33
N ARG A 55 -8.46 0.04 16.67
CA ARG A 55 -7.51 -0.62 15.79
C ARG A 55 -7.99 -2.04 15.48
N LYS A 56 -7.97 -2.42 14.21
CA LYS A 56 -8.30 -3.77 13.76
C LYS A 56 -7.05 -4.63 13.66
N ASP A 57 -7.24 -5.94 13.74
CA ASP A 57 -6.17 -6.90 13.52
C ASP A 57 -5.73 -6.92 12.05
N VAL A 58 -4.54 -7.47 11.84
CA VAL A 58 -3.87 -7.47 10.54
C VAL A 58 -4.63 -8.26 9.46
N PHE A 59 -5.33 -9.36 9.82
CA PHE A 59 -6.11 -10.14 8.85
C PHE A 59 -7.35 -9.38 8.40
N THR A 60 -8.04 -8.73 9.33
CA THR A 60 -9.19 -7.87 9.00
C THR A 60 -8.76 -6.73 8.06
N LYS A 61 -7.61 -6.10 8.33
CA LYS A 61 -7.11 -5.01 7.48
C LYS A 61 -6.65 -5.48 6.12
N PHE A 62 -5.99 -6.64 6.05
CA PHE A 62 -5.62 -7.26 4.78
C PHE A 62 -6.85 -7.50 3.90
N TYR A 63 -7.89 -8.15 4.44
CA TYR A 63 -9.15 -8.36 3.72
C TYR A 63 -9.76 -7.03 3.22
N GLN A 64 -9.81 -6.01 4.08
CA GLN A 64 -10.36 -4.71 3.72
C GLN A 64 -9.55 -4.01 2.62
N ALA A 65 -8.22 -4.08 2.68
CA ALA A 65 -7.34 -3.51 1.67
C ALA A 65 -7.49 -4.22 0.31
N VAL A 66 -7.47 -5.56 0.30
CA VAL A 66 -7.66 -6.35 -0.93
C VAL A 66 -9.02 -6.06 -1.57
N LYS A 67 -10.09 -6.04 -0.77
CA LYS A 67 -11.42 -5.69 -1.26
C LYS A 67 -11.44 -4.30 -1.90
N ARG A 68 -10.86 -3.30 -1.23
CA ARG A 68 -10.79 -1.93 -1.74
C ARG A 68 -9.98 -1.84 -3.06
N ILE A 69 -8.89 -2.57 -3.18
CA ILE A 69 -8.10 -2.63 -4.42
C ILE A 69 -8.93 -3.27 -5.54
N ALA A 70 -9.56 -4.41 -5.28
CA ALA A 70 -10.38 -5.12 -6.26
C ALA A 70 -11.53 -4.26 -6.81
N GLU A 71 -12.18 -3.50 -5.94
CA GLU A 71 -13.32 -2.62 -6.27
C GLU A 71 -12.92 -1.25 -6.84
N SER A 72 -11.63 -0.93 -6.92
CA SER A 72 -11.17 0.39 -7.39
C SER A 72 -11.13 0.54 -8.91
N GLU A 73 -11.05 1.77 -9.40
CA GLU A 73 -11.00 2.12 -10.83
C GLU A 73 -9.58 2.10 -11.43
N ILE A 74 -8.57 1.59 -10.70
CA ILE A 74 -7.21 1.46 -11.24
C ILE A 74 -7.10 0.32 -12.25
N SER A 75 -6.02 0.29 -13.03
CA SER A 75 -5.80 -0.77 -14.01
C SER A 75 -5.75 -2.16 -13.37
N SER A 76 -6.26 -3.17 -14.09
CA SER A 76 -6.25 -4.56 -13.64
C SER A 76 -4.84 -5.06 -13.28
N GLU A 77 -3.83 -4.62 -14.04
CA GLU A 77 -2.43 -4.93 -13.74
C GLU A 77 -1.97 -4.34 -12.41
N ALA A 78 -2.29 -3.07 -12.15
CA ALA A 78 -1.96 -2.43 -10.88
C ALA A 78 -2.69 -3.08 -9.69
N LYS A 79 -3.94 -3.55 -9.89
CA LYS A 79 -4.67 -4.32 -8.86
C LYS A 79 -3.90 -5.58 -8.45
N VAL A 80 -3.48 -6.38 -9.43
CA VAL A 80 -2.71 -7.61 -9.17
C VAL A 80 -1.40 -7.28 -8.46
N GLN A 81 -0.66 -6.28 -8.93
CA GLN A 81 0.61 -5.87 -8.34
C GLN A 81 0.43 -5.38 -6.89
N LEU A 82 -0.60 -4.59 -6.61
CA LEU A 82 -0.88 -4.11 -5.25
C LEU A 82 -1.31 -5.26 -4.33
N ILE A 83 -2.17 -6.18 -4.78
CA ILE A 83 -2.59 -7.33 -3.98
C ILE A 83 -1.40 -8.21 -3.63
N ASN A 84 -0.49 -8.45 -4.58
CA ASN A 84 0.74 -9.21 -4.32
C ASN A 84 1.61 -8.52 -3.26
N LEU A 85 1.83 -7.20 -3.37
CA LEU A 85 2.58 -6.44 -2.37
C LEU A 85 1.93 -6.46 -0.97
N HIS A 86 0.58 -6.44 -0.89
CA HIS A 86 -0.11 -6.60 0.39
C HIS A 86 0.08 -8.00 0.96
N THR A 87 0.08 -9.02 0.10
CA THR A 87 0.26 -10.42 0.50
C THR A 87 1.66 -10.64 1.04
N GLU A 88 2.70 -10.21 0.30
CA GLU A 88 4.09 -10.26 0.76
C GLU A 88 4.30 -9.50 2.08
N LYS A 89 3.66 -8.33 2.23
CA LYS A 89 3.80 -7.54 3.46
C LYS A 89 3.04 -8.18 4.63
N MET A 90 1.90 -8.81 4.38
CA MET A 90 1.14 -9.56 5.37
C MET A 90 1.96 -10.74 5.90
N GLU A 91 2.59 -11.51 5.01
CA GLU A 91 3.46 -12.64 5.37
C GLU A 91 4.65 -12.21 6.24
N GLN A 92 5.16 -10.98 6.08
CA GLN A 92 6.23 -10.43 6.91
C GLN A 92 5.76 -9.96 8.30
N LEU A 93 4.46 -9.80 8.52
CA LEU A 93 3.87 -9.27 9.77
C LEU A 93 3.28 -10.36 10.67
N ILE A 94 3.11 -11.58 10.16
CA ILE A 94 2.69 -12.78 10.90
C ILE A 94 3.93 -13.48 11.45
#